data_AF-A0A820U222-F1
#
_entry.id   AF-A0A820U222-F1
#
_cell.length_a   1.000
_cell.length_b   1.000
_cell.length_c   1.000
_cell.angle_alpha   90.00
_cell.angle_beta   90.00
_cell.angle_gamma   90.00
#
_symmetry.space_group_name_H-M   'P 1'
#
loop_
_entity.id
_entity.type
_entity.pdbx_description
1 polymer ?
#
loop_
_entity_poly.entity_id
_entity_poly.type
_entity_poly.pdbx_seq_one_letter_code
_entity_poly.pdbx_strand_id
1 'polypeptide(L)'
;LRDGILDFYEEILTLIDTLTINTVSPVMWQAFYLIKEAFYRDAADYFAEIMNCLHNYVVNDTPGLISQPDRLEILFEMCKHAKFRAH
;
A
#
# COMPACT_ATOMS: atom_id res chain seq x y z
N LEU A 1 -3.63 -22.19 -10.10
CA LEU A 1 -2.53 -21.29 -10.52
C LEU A 1 -2.84 -19.84 -10.17
N ARG A 2 -4.06 -19.34 -10.45
CA ARG A 2 -4.50 -18.01 -10.01
C ARG A 2 -4.56 -17.91 -8.48
N ASP A 3 -5.18 -18.89 -7.82
CA ASP A 3 -5.39 -18.89 -6.35
C ASP A 3 -4.10 -18.80 -5.53
N GLY A 4 -3.01 -19.45 -5.95
CA GLY A 4 -1.73 -19.38 -5.22
C GLY A 4 -1.00 -18.04 -5.31
N ILE A 5 -1.29 -17.22 -6.32
CA ILE A 5 -0.79 -15.84 -6.39
C ILE A 5 -1.67 -14.93 -5.53
N LEU A 6 -2.98 -15.23 -5.47
CA LEU A 6 -3.95 -14.50 -4.67
C LEU A 6 -3.61 -14.60 -3.17
N ASP A 7 -3.40 -15.82 -2.67
CA ASP A 7 -3.01 -16.06 -1.28
C ASP A 7 -1.70 -15.35 -0.91
N PHE A 8 -0.76 -15.27 -1.86
CA PHE A 8 0.54 -14.63 -1.66
C PHE A 8 0.43 -13.12 -1.42
N TYR A 9 -0.48 -12.43 -2.11
CA TYR A 9 -0.67 -10.99 -1.90
C TYR A 9 -1.31 -10.70 -0.55
N GLU A 10 -2.33 -11.45 -0.14
CA GLU A 10 -2.95 -11.27 1.17
C GLU A 10 -1.95 -11.49 2.31
N GLU A 11 -1.11 -12.52 2.23
CA GLU A 11 -0.07 -12.79 3.23
C GLU A 11 0.98 -11.68 3.30
N ILE A 12 1.47 -11.22 2.13
CA ILE A 12 2.47 -10.14 2.07
C ILE A 12 1.88 -8.83 2.59
N LEU A 13 0.65 -8.48 2.21
CA LEU A 13 0.00 -7.26 2.66
C LEU A 13 -0.29 -7.32 4.16
N THR A 14 -0.72 -8.46 4.69
CA THR A 14 -0.88 -8.67 6.14
C THR A 14 0.45 -8.51 6.89
N LEU A 15 1.55 -8.99 6.32
CA LEU A 15 2.88 -8.81 6.88
C LEU A 15 3.29 -7.32 6.92
N ILE A 16 3.06 -6.59 5.83
CA ILE A 16 3.38 -5.15 5.75
C ILE A 16 2.50 -4.34 6.71
N ASP A 17 1.21 -4.65 6.79
CA ASP A 17 0.28 -4.04 7.74
C ASP A 17 0.78 -4.23 9.17
N THR A 18 1.07 -5.47 9.57
CA THR A 18 1.60 -5.79 10.90
C THR A 18 2.93 -5.08 11.18
N LEU A 19 3.80 -4.96 10.18
CA LEU A 19 5.10 -4.29 10.31
C LEU A 19 4.95 -2.78 10.54
N THR A 20 3.88 -2.17 10.04
CA THR A 20 3.67 -0.71 10.01
C THR A 20 2.62 -0.21 11.00
N ILE A 21 1.84 -1.11 11.63
CA ILE A 21 0.66 -0.77 12.45
C ILE A 21 0.94 0.15 13.65
N ASN A 22 2.16 0.15 14.20
CA ASN A 22 2.52 0.96 15.37
C ASN A 22 3.45 2.14 15.02
N THR A 23 4.45 1.89 14.18
CA THR A 23 5.45 2.88 13.79
C THR A 23 5.93 2.58 12.37
N VAL A 24 6.37 3.61 11.66
CA VAL A 24 7.01 3.45 10.35
C VAL A 24 8.42 4.01 10.43
N SER A 25 9.39 3.16 10.13
CA SER A 25 10.80 3.55 10.05
C SER A 25 11.19 3.99 8.63
N PRO A 26 12.29 4.71 8.44
CA PRO A 26 12.76 5.12 7.12
C PRO A 26 12.91 3.97 6.11
N VAL A 27 13.31 2.78 6.57
CA VAL A 27 13.44 1.59 5.70
C VAL A 27 12.08 0.99 5.33
N MET A 28 11.08 1.05 6.22
CA MET A 28 9.73 0.54 5.95
C MET A 28 9.02 1.30 4.83
N TRP A 29 9.45 2.52 4.51
CA TRP A 29 8.97 3.24 3.32
C TRP A 29 9.33 2.53 2.01
N GLN A 30 10.30 1.62 1.99
CA GLN A 30 10.55 0.80 0.80
C GLN A 30 9.35 -0.10 0.49
N ALA A 31 8.66 -0.62 1.51
CA ALA A 31 7.46 -1.43 1.33
C ALA A 31 6.29 -0.62 0.74
N PHE A 32 6.20 0.69 1.00
CA PHE A 32 5.23 1.57 0.34
C PHE A 32 5.42 1.60 -1.19
N TYR A 33 6.68 1.67 -1.65
CA TYR A 33 6.97 1.64 -3.09
C TYR A 33 6.73 0.26 -3.70
N LEU A 34 6.98 -0.83 -2.95
CA LEU A 34 6.63 -2.18 -3.38
C LEU A 34 5.12 -2.36 -3.52
N ILE A 35 4.33 -1.81 -2.59
CA ILE A 35 2.86 -1.79 -2.67
C ILE A 35 2.41 -1.06 -3.93
N LYS A 36 2.98 0.11 -4.21
CA LYS A 36 2.69 0.87 -5.43
C LYS A 36 2.97 0.02 -6.68
N GLU A 37 4.15 -0.60 -6.77
CA GLU A 37 4.51 -1.43 -7.92
C GLU A 37 3.57 -2.62 -8.10
N ALA A 38 3.23 -3.30 -7.01
CA ALA A 38 2.28 -4.42 -7.02
C ALA A 38 0.89 -3.95 -7.47
N PHE A 39 0.41 -2.83 -6.93
CA PHE A 39 -0.91 -2.26 -7.27
C PHE A 39 -1.06 -2.02 -8.77
N TYR A 40 -0.07 -1.39 -9.41
CA TYR A 40 -0.13 -1.11 -10.86
C TYR A 40 0.17 -2.31 -11.74
N ARG A 41 0.86 -3.34 -11.24
CA ARG A 41 1.17 -4.56 -11.99
C ARG A 41 -0.05 -5.46 -12.11
N ASP A 42 -0.58 -5.91 -10.98
CA ASP A 42 -1.62 -6.94 -10.92
C ASP A 42 -2.35 -7.05 -9.57
N ALA A 43 -2.01 -6.25 -8.57
CA ALA A 43 -2.61 -6.31 -7.23
C ALA A 43 -3.73 -5.28 -6.98
N ALA A 44 -4.21 -4.57 -8.00
CA ALA A 44 -5.25 -3.56 -7.81
C ALA A 44 -6.59 -4.12 -7.28
N ASP A 45 -6.87 -5.41 -7.48
CA ASP A 45 -8.07 -6.06 -6.95
C ASP A 45 -8.00 -6.23 -5.41
N TYR A 46 -6.81 -6.09 -4.82
CA TYR A 46 -6.51 -6.12 -3.37
C TYR A 46 -6.51 -4.74 -2.73
N PHE A 47 -7.24 -3.80 -3.31
CA PHE A 47 -7.17 -2.43 -2.86
C PHE A 47 -7.62 -2.25 -1.40
N ALA A 48 -8.53 -3.10 -0.89
CA ALA A 48 -8.97 -3.03 0.50
C ALA A 48 -7.82 -3.32 1.48
N GLU A 49 -7.05 -4.38 1.22
CA GLU A 49 -5.88 -4.79 2.00
C GLU A 49 -4.73 -3.79 1.85
N ILE A 50 -4.52 -3.30 0.63
CA ILE A 50 -3.56 -2.23 0.33
C ILE A 50 -3.92 -0.95 1.09
N MET A 51 -5.20 -0.58 1.16
CA MET A 51 -5.64 0.61 1.90
C MET A 51 -5.36 0.53 3.39
N ASN A 52 -5.45 -0.65 4.01
CA ASN A 52 -5.05 -0.83 5.41
C ASN A 52 -3.55 -0.53 5.59
N CYS A 53 -2.70 -1.05 4.69
CA CYS A 53 -1.27 -0.76 4.71
C CYS A 53 -1.01 0.74 4.53
N LEU A 54 -1.66 1.38 3.53
CA LEU A 54 -1.49 2.82 3.25
C LEU A 54 -1.94 3.70 4.43
N HIS A 55 -3.03 3.32 5.11
CA HIS A 55 -3.51 4.01 6.30
C HIS A 55 -2.45 4.06 7.40
N ASN A 56 -1.70 2.98 7.62
CA ASN A 56 -0.63 2.95 8.62
C ASN A 56 0.48 3.95 8.31
N TYR A 57 0.88 4.10 7.05
CA TYR A 57 1.84 5.15 6.65
C TYR A 57 1.32 6.57 6.92
N VAL A 58 0.01 6.80 6.72
CA VAL A 58 -0.61 8.10 6.96
C VAL A 58 -0.65 8.43 8.46
N VAL A 59 -1.12 7.49 9.29
CA VAL A 59 -1.37 7.71 10.72
C VAL A 59 -0.08 7.64 11.54
N ASN A 60 0.82 6.70 11.23
CA ASN A 60 1.97 6.43 12.06
C ASN A 60 3.24 7.20 11.65
N ASP A 61 3.28 7.76 10.44
CA ASP A 61 4.40 8.62 9.98
C ASP A 61 3.95 9.67 8.95
N THR A 62 2.98 10.50 9.32
CA THR A 62 2.59 11.68 8.53
C THR A 62 3.79 12.57 8.15
N PRO A 63 4.76 12.85 9.06
CA PRO A 63 5.95 13.62 8.69
C PRO A 63 6.75 12.97 7.56
N GLY A 64 6.97 11.65 7.62
CA GLY A 64 7.60 10.89 6.54
C GLY A 64 6.80 10.96 5.25
N LEU A 65 5.46 10.88 5.30
CA LEU A 65 4.60 10.97 4.12
C LEU A 65 4.77 12.32 3.40
N ILE A 66 4.73 13.44 4.12
CA ILE A 66 4.81 14.78 3.52
C ILE A 66 6.24 15.24 3.21
N SER A 67 7.25 14.57 3.79
CA SER A 67 8.66 14.89 3.54
C SER A 67 9.11 14.58 2.11
N GLN A 68 8.43 13.65 1.43
CA GLN A 68 8.67 13.35 0.03
C GLN A 68 7.39 13.63 -0.77
N PRO A 69 7.39 14.63 -1.67
CA PRO A 69 6.17 15.07 -2.37
C PRO A 69 5.47 13.97 -3.17
N ASP A 70 6.24 13.02 -3.70
CA ASP A 70 5.77 11.91 -4.52
C ASP A 70 4.88 10.93 -3.74
N ARG A 71 5.11 10.75 -2.43
CA ARG A 71 4.36 9.76 -1.63
C ARG A 71 2.89 10.11 -1.52
N LEU A 72 2.58 11.39 -1.32
CA LEU A 72 1.20 11.87 -1.26
C LEU A 72 0.51 11.74 -2.63
N GLU A 73 1.22 12.06 -3.71
CA GLU A 73 0.72 11.89 -5.08
C GLU A 73 0.45 10.42 -5.40
N ILE A 74 1.37 9.52 -5.05
CA ILE A 74 1.23 8.07 -5.22
C ILE A 74 -0.02 7.56 -4.49
N LEU A 75 -0.21 7.94 -3.22
CA LEU A 75 -1.37 7.54 -2.43
C LEU A 75 -2.67 8.03 -3.09
N PHE A 76 -2.71 9.29 -3.49
CA PHE A 76 -3.89 9.88 -4.14
C PHE A 76 -4.24 9.18 -5.45
N GLU A 77 -3.26 8.94 -6.33
CA GLU A 77 -3.49 8.30 -7.62
C GLU A 77 -3.90 6.82 -7.48
N MET A 78 -3.38 6.08 -6.49
CA MET A 78 -3.87 4.71 -6.20
C MET A 78 -5.34 4.71 -5.76
N CYS A 79 -5.72 5.60 -4.84
CA CYS A 79 -7.12 5.74 -4.39
C CYS A 79 -8.06 6.10 -5.54
N LYS A 80 -7.62 7.03 -6.39
CA LYS A 80 -8.36 7.44 -7.58
C LYS A 80 -8.49 6.30 -8.58
N HIS A 81 -7.43 5.56 -8.86
CA HIS A 81 -7.44 4.41 -9.77
C HIS A 81 -8.41 3.32 -9.29
N ALA A 82 -8.38 2.99 -8.00
CA ALA A 82 -9.28 1.99 -7.43
C ALA A 82 -10.76 2.40 -7.57
N LYS A 83 -11.08 3.69 -7.32
CA LYS A 83 -12.43 4.23 -7.52
C LYS A 83 -12.92 4.08 -8.97
N PHE A 84 -12.06 4.26 -9.96
CA PHE A 84 -12.42 4.11 -11.38
C PHE A 84 -12.66 2.67 -11.83
N ARG A 85 -12.19 1.66 -11.08
CA ARG A 85 -12.46 0.25 -11.39
C ARG A 85 -13.76 -0.29 -10.79
N ALA A 86 -14.32 0.38 -9.79
CA ALA A 86 -15.57 -0.02 -9.14
C ALA A 86 -16.85 0.41 -9.91
N HIS A 87 -16.69 1.07 -11.06
CA HIS A 87 -17.74 1.55 -11.96
C HIS A 87 -17.49 1.05 -13.39
#